data_AF-A0A975AEG1-F1
#
_entry.id   AF-A0A975AEG1-F1
#
_cell.length_a   1.000
_cell.length_b   1.000
_cell.length_c   1.000
_cell.angle_alpha   90.00
_cell.angle_beta   90.00
_cell.angle_gamma   90.00
#
_symmetry.space_group_name_H-M   'P 1'
#
loop_
_entity.id
_entity.type
_entity.pdbx_description
1 polymer ?
#
loop_
_entity_poly.entity_id
_entity_poly.type
_entity_poly.pdbx_seq_one_letter_code
_entity_poly.pdbx_strand_id
1 'polypeptide(L)'
;MKQNTIIKSQILLQITAGVILTAHEVKKFKNPSFTTKNYIVHQYNKGNLKLKKKHNKQFNRKILIKATERKLIKKIRQTPNTQIKLTHIEIIKGLVKLKLIVIKKEIHKLKRRDMRQQKTPLLQEQLTQQ
;
A
#
# COMPACT_ATOMS: atom_id res chain seq x y z
N MET A 1 -7.93 5.59 25.97
CA MET A 1 -9.04 5.87 25.03
C MET A 1 -8.54 5.73 23.59
N LYS A 2 -9.22 4.94 22.72
CA LYS A 2 -8.79 4.74 21.32
C LYS A 2 -9.19 5.96 20.46
N GLN A 3 -8.23 6.54 19.74
CA GLN A 3 -8.45 7.63 18.77
C GLN A 3 -9.09 7.06 17.49
N ASN A 4 -10.19 7.65 17.00
CA ASN A 4 -10.80 7.25 15.74
C ASN A 4 -10.01 7.88 14.57
N THR A 5 -9.36 7.03 13.79
CA THR A 5 -8.55 7.45 12.64
C THR A 5 -9.18 6.88 11.37
N ILE A 6 -9.55 7.75 10.42
CA ILE A 6 -10.02 7.30 9.11
C ILE A 6 -8.81 7.11 8.20
N ILE A 7 -8.67 5.93 7.62
CA ILE A 7 -7.62 5.61 6.66
C ILE A 7 -8.25 5.56 5.27
N LYS A 8 -7.97 6.57 4.44
CA LYS A 8 -8.29 6.54 3.00
C LYS A 8 -7.05 6.08 2.22
N SER A 9 -7.26 5.33 1.14
CA SER A 9 -6.18 4.87 0.26
C SER A 9 -6.45 5.32 -1.16
N GLN A 10 -5.44 5.88 -1.83
CA GLN A 10 -5.51 6.32 -3.23
C GLN A 10 -4.46 5.59 -4.07
N ILE A 11 -4.83 5.13 -5.27
CA ILE A 11 -3.89 4.59 -6.25
C ILE A 11 -3.24 5.76 -6.99
N LEU A 12 -1.91 5.86 -6.92
CA LEU A 12 -1.14 6.92 -7.59
C LEU A 12 -0.66 6.51 -8.98
N LEU A 13 -0.31 5.23 -9.17
CA LEU A 13 0.32 4.75 -10.38
C LEU A 13 0.12 3.24 -10.54
N GLN A 14 -0.11 2.80 -11.77
CA GLN A 14 -0.08 1.39 -12.16
C GLN A 14 1.12 1.15 -13.09
N ILE A 15 1.83 0.05 -12.87
CA ILE A 15 3.07 -0.27 -13.59
C ILE A 15 2.97 -1.72 -14.08
N THR A 16 3.32 -1.95 -15.34
CA THR A 16 3.56 -3.30 -15.86
C THR A 16 5.06 -3.51 -15.94
N ALA A 17 5.59 -4.42 -15.14
CA ALA A 17 7.01 -4.68 -15.03
C ALA A 17 7.38 -6.10 -15.48
N GLY A 18 8.59 -6.29 -15.99
CA GLY A 18 9.15 -7.62 -16.20
C GLY A 18 9.86 -8.13 -14.95
N VAL A 19 9.99 -9.45 -14.81
CA VAL A 19 10.88 -10.05 -13.81
C VAL A 19 11.64 -11.22 -14.42
N ILE A 20 12.93 -11.30 -14.12
CA ILE A 20 13.77 -12.43 -14.54
C ILE A 20 13.67 -13.51 -13.47
N LEU A 21 13.23 -14.71 -13.87
CA LEU A 21 13.03 -15.87 -13.01
C LEU A 21 13.72 -17.08 -13.63
N THR A 22 14.04 -18.07 -12.79
CA THR A 22 14.51 -19.36 -13.28
C THR A 22 13.34 -20.21 -13.79
N ALA A 23 13.60 -21.19 -14.66
CA ALA A 23 12.57 -22.08 -15.19
C ALA A 23 11.74 -22.76 -14.08
N HIS A 24 12.40 -23.16 -12.97
CA HIS A 24 11.72 -23.73 -11.81
C HIS A 24 10.78 -22.73 -11.11
N GLU A 25 11.15 -21.46 -11.03
CA GLU A 25 10.29 -20.40 -10.48
C GLU A 25 9.10 -20.10 -11.40
N VAL A 26 9.30 -20.11 -12.71
CA VAL A 26 8.22 -19.95 -13.70
C VAL A 26 7.18 -21.06 -13.54
N LYS A 27 7.61 -22.33 -13.36
CA LYS A 27 6.70 -23.45 -13.10
C LYS A 27 5.83 -23.21 -11.85
N LYS A 28 6.38 -22.61 -10.79
CA LYS A 28 5.63 -22.27 -9.57
C LYS A 28 4.56 -21.19 -9.80
N PHE A 29 4.81 -20.26 -10.71
CA PHE A 29 3.86 -19.18 -11.03
C PHE A 29 2.76 -19.63 -11.99
N LYS A 30 2.97 -20.71 -12.74
CA LYS A 30 1.93 -21.38 -13.54
C LYS A 30 0.95 -22.20 -12.70
N ASN A 31 1.27 -22.49 -11.44
CA ASN A 31 0.40 -23.28 -10.57
C ASN A 31 -0.86 -22.46 -10.22
N PRO A 32 -2.08 -22.99 -10.43
CA PRO A 32 -3.32 -22.27 -10.12
C PRO A 32 -3.47 -21.90 -8.64
N SER A 33 -2.84 -22.65 -7.74
CA SER A 33 -2.79 -22.36 -6.30
C SER A 33 -1.78 -21.26 -5.93
N PHE A 34 -1.13 -20.64 -6.92
CA PHE A 34 -0.18 -19.57 -6.70
C PHE A 34 -0.87 -18.32 -6.15
N THR A 35 -0.24 -17.68 -5.14
CA THR A 35 -0.75 -16.43 -4.57
C THR A 35 0.34 -15.37 -4.47
N THR A 36 -0.03 -14.12 -4.76
CA THR A 36 0.86 -12.95 -4.65
C THR A 36 1.05 -12.49 -3.20
N LYS A 37 0.23 -12.97 -2.24
CA LYS A 37 0.23 -12.56 -0.81
C LYS A 37 1.58 -12.73 -0.11
N ASN A 38 2.38 -13.71 -0.56
CA ASN A 38 3.68 -14.05 0.01
C ASN A 38 4.84 -13.29 -0.62
N TYR A 39 4.56 -12.43 -1.60
CA TYR A 39 5.54 -11.66 -2.33
C TYR A 39 5.44 -10.18 -1.97
N ILE A 40 6.60 -9.54 -1.82
CA ILE A 40 6.72 -8.12 -1.48
C ILE A 40 7.60 -7.47 -2.53
N VAL A 41 7.19 -6.28 -2.97
CA VAL A 41 8.01 -5.42 -3.82
C VAL A 41 8.79 -4.47 -2.91
N HIS A 42 10.10 -4.59 -2.94
CA HIS A 42 11.00 -3.74 -2.18
C HIS A 42 11.73 -2.78 -3.11
N GLN A 43 11.65 -1.49 -2.83
CA GLN A 43 12.43 -0.48 -3.52
C GLN A 43 13.81 -0.35 -2.88
N TYR A 44 14.88 -0.48 -3.66
CA TYR A 44 16.25 -0.40 -3.18
C TYR A 44 17.05 0.41 -4.19
N ASN A 45 17.41 1.64 -3.83
CA ASN A 45 18.24 2.53 -4.64
C ASN A 45 17.58 3.14 -5.91
N LYS A 46 17.63 4.48 -6.04
CA LYS A 46 17.25 5.29 -7.23
C LYS A 46 16.04 4.81 -8.08
N GLY A 47 15.01 4.23 -7.47
CA GLY A 47 13.81 3.74 -8.19
C GLY A 47 13.85 2.28 -8.65
N ASN A 48 14.91 1.53 -8.36
CA ASN A 48 14.98 0.10 -8.67
C ASN A 48 14.12 -0.73 -7.70
N LEU A 49 13.52 -1.78 -8.24
CA LEU A 49 12.57 -2.64 -7.54
C LEU A 49 13.06 -4.10 -7.52
N LYS A 50 12.83 -4.77 -6.39
CA LYS A 50 13.15 -6.18 -6.15
C LYS A 50 11.89 -6.90 -5.70
N LEU A 51 11.63 -8.07 -6.28
CA LEU A 51 10.62 -8.99 -5.82
C LEU A 51 11.24 -9.94 -4.78
N LYS A 52 10.70 -9.91 -3.56
CA LYS A 52 11.12 -10.77 -2.44
C LYS A 52 9.97 -11.67 -2.01
N LYS A 53 10.29 -12.85 -1.47
CA LYS A 53 9.31 -13.74 -0.84
C LYS A 53 9.46 -13.66 0.67
N LYS A 54 8.37 -13.44 1.41
CA LYS A 54 8.38 -13.19 2.88
C LYS A 54 9.20 -14.21 3.67
N HIS A 55 9.03 -15.49 3.37
CA HIS A 55 9.64 -16.60 4.10
C HIS A 55 10.85 -17.23 3.40
N ASN A 56 11.32 -16.64 2.29
CA ASN A 56 12.48 -17.17 1.57
C ASN A 56 13.47 -16.04 1.26
N LYS A 57 14.52 -15.96 2.09
CA LYS A 57 15.60 -14.97 1.97
C LYS A 57 16.39 -15.11 0.66
N GLN A 58 16.47 -16.32 0.09
CA GLN A 58 17.17 -16.58 -1.17
C GLN A 58 16.40 -16.05 -2.39
N PHE A 59 15.07 -15.93 -2.29
CA PHE A 59 14.26 -15.39 -3.38
C PHE A 59 14.36 -13.86 -3.41
N ASN A 60 15.19 -13.35 -4.30
CA ASN A 60 15.43 -11.92 -4.48
C ASN A 60 15.66 -11.57 -5.95
N ARG A 61 14.58 -11.24 -6.67
CA ARG A 61 14.60 -11.07 -8.13
C ARG A 61 14.48 -9.62 -8.52
N LYS A 62 15.29 -9.16 -9.47
CA LYS A 62 15.24 -7.78 -9.98
C LYS A 62 14.00 -7.61 -10.85
N ILE A 63 13.25 -6.54 -10.60
CA ILE A 63 12.10 -6.14 -11.41
C ILE A 63 12.59 -5.12 -12.45
N LEU A 64 12.23 -5.39 -13.71
CA LEU A 64 12.53 -4.56 -14.86
C LEU A 64 11.34 -3.64 -15.15
N ILE A 65 11.58 -2.33 -15.09
CA ILE A 65 10.59 -1.28 -15.36
C ILE A 65 11.15 -0.31 -16.39
N LYS A 66 10.29 0.46 -17.04
CA LYS A 66 10.72 1.50 -17.98
C LYS A 66 11.51 2.59 -17.26
N ALA A 67 12.40 3.27 -17.98
CA ALA A 67 13.19 4.35 -17.41
C ALA A 67 12.32 5.52 -16.91
N THR A 68 11.21 5.80 -17.60
CA THR A 68 10.20 6.80 -17.20
C THR A 68 9.53 6.43 -15.88
N GLU A 69 9.07 5.19 -15.74
CA GLU A 69 8.48 4.65 -14.50
C GLU A 69 9.49 4.67 -13.34
N ARG A 70 10.77 4.36 -13.61
CA ARG A 70 11.83 4.43 -12.59
C ARG A 70 12.00 5.84 -12.03
N LYS A 71 11.93 6.88 -12.87
CA LYS A 71 11.98 8.28 -12.43
C LYS A 71 10.77 8.62 -11.55
N LEU A 72 9.56 8.17 -11.92
CA LEU A 72 8.34 8.38 -11.12
C LEU A 72 8.43 7.68 -9.76
N ILE A 73 8.84 6.41 -9.73
CA ILE A 73 9.01 5.63 -8.50
C ILE A 73 10.09 6.25 -7.58
N LYS A 74 11.14 6.83 -8.16
CA LYS A 74 12.15 7.59 -7.38
C LYS A 74 11.52 8.79 -6.67
N LYS A 75 10.64 9.55 -7.34
CA LYS A 75 9.91 10.68 -6.74
C LYS A 75 8.91 10.22 -5.68
N ILE A 76 8.13 9.18 -5.98
CA ILE A 76 7.12 8.61 -5.07
C ILE A 76 7.75 8.12 -3.76
N ARG A 77 8.99 7.62 -3.77
CA ARG A 77 9.67 7.21 -2.53
C ARG A 77 9.77 8.32 -1.48
N GLN A 78 9.84 9.57 -1.93
CA GLN A 78 9.93 10.74 -1.04
C GLN A 78 8.56 11.10 -0.45
N THR A 79 7.46 10.59 -1.02
CA THR A 79 6.12 10.83 -0.48
C THR A 79 5.82 9.89 0.68
N PRO A 80 5.48 10.41 1.87
CA PRO A 80 5.20 9.60 3.04
C PRO A 80 3.95 8.73 2.82
N ASN A 81 3.89 7.61 3.54
CA ASN A 81 2.76 6.67 3.51
C ASN A 81 2.44 6.06 2.14
N THR A 82 3.44 5.97 1.26
CA THR A 82 3.32 5.27 -0.02
C THR A 82 3.81 3.83 0.07
N GLN A 83 3.13 2.93 -0.64
CA GLN A 83 3.43 1.51 -0.70
C GLN A 83 3.29 1.01 -2.13
N ILE A 84 4.22 0.15 -2.56
CA ILE A 84 4.15 -0.54 -3.85
C ILE A 84 3.66 -1.96 -3.59
N LYS A 85 2.53 -2.33 -4.19
CA LYS A 85 1.94 -3.67 -4.08
C LYS A 85 1.99 -4.40 -5.40
N LEU A 86 2.29 -5.68 -5.34
CA LEU A 86 2.07 -6.61 -6.45
C LEU A 86 0.59 -7.02 -6.45
N THR A 87 -0.12 -6.78 -7.54
CA THR A 87 -1.52 -7.20 -7.69
C THR A 87 -1.62 -8.52 -8.43
N HIS A 88 -0.88 -8.65 -9.53
CA HIS A 88 -1.03 -9.80 -10.43
C HIS A 88 0.29 -10.18 -11.09
N ILE A 89 0.41 -11.46 -11.49
CA ILE A 89 1.53 -12.00 -12.26
C ILE A 89 0.94 -12.70 -13.47
N GLU A 90 1.42 -12.33 -14.65
CA GLU A 90 1.03 -12.91 -15.94
C GLU A 90 2.26 -13.52 -16.61
N ILE A 91 2.06 -14.61 -17.34
CA ILE A 91 3.10 -15.24 -18.14
C ILE A 91 2.69 -15.14 -19.61
N ILE A 92 3.42 -14.35 -20.39
CA ILE A 92 3.10 -14.08 -21.80
C ILE A 92 4.31 -14.49 -22.64
N LYS A 93 4.12 -15.46 -23.54
CA LYS A 93 5.17 -15.94 -24.46
C LYS A 93 6.48 -16.31 -23.73
N GLY A 94 6.37 -16.95 -22.56
CA GLY A 94 7.52 -17.35 -21.73
C GLY A 94 8.12 -16.24 -20.84
N LEU A 95 7.69 -14.99 -21.01
CA LEU A 95 8.11 -13.86 -20.17
C LEU A 95 7.13 -13.65 -19.03
N VAL A 96 7.67 -13.39 -17.83
CA VAL A 96 6.84 -13.11 -16.65
C VAL A 96 6.69 -11.60 -16.47
N LYS A 97 5.44 -11.15 -16.51
CA LYS A 97 5.03 -9.77 -16.25
C LYS A 97 4.37 -9.65 -14.89
N LEU A 98 4.67 -8.57 -14.18
CA LEU A 98 4.11 -8.20 -12.90
C LEU A 98 3.24 -6.95 -13.08
N LYS A 99 2.04 -6.97 -12.51
CA LYS A 99 1.20 -5.79 -12.35
C LYS A 99 1.44 -5.22 -10.96
N LEU A 100 1.95 -4.00 -10.90
CA LEU A 100 2.26 -3.30 -9.66
C LEU A 100 1.36 -2.08 -9.54
N ILE A 101 0.93 -1.77 -8.31
CA ILE A 101 0.22 -0.53 -7.99
C ILE A 101 0.96 0.22 -6.89
N VAL A 102 1.02 1.53 -7.03
CA VAL A 102 1.48 2.43 -5.98
C VAL A 102 0.26 2.99 -5.26
N ILE A 103 0.21 2.82 -3.94
CA ILE A 103 -0.88 3.28 -3.08
C ILE A 103 -0.34 4.29 -2.09
N LYS A 104 -1.01 5.44 -1.97
CA LYS A 104 -0.80 6.40 -0.87
C LYS A 104 -1.90 6.21 0.16
N LYS A 105 -1.51 6.10 1.44
CA LYS A 105 -2.46 6.08 2.57
C LYS A 105 -2.53 7.46 3.19
N GLU A 106 -3.74 7.99 3.31
CA GLU A 106 -4.01 9.22 4.04
C GLU A 106 -4.65 8.89 5.37
N ILE A 107 -4.03 9.38 6.44
CA ILE A 107 -4.41 9.12 7.81
C ILE A 107 -5.02 10.41 8.35
N HIS A 108 -6.35 10.47 8.38
CA HIS A 108 -7.09 11.62 8.89
C HIS A 108 -7.44 11.37 10.36
N LYS A 109 -6.84 12.15 11.28
CA LYS A 109 -7.18 12.12 12.71
C LYS A 109 -8.46 12.92 12.93
N LEU A 110 -9.55 12.26 13.31
CA LEU A 110 -10.78 12.97 13.66
C LEU A 110 -10.66 13.51 15.09
N LYS A 111 -10.61 14.84 15.23
CA LYS A 111 -10.92 15.47 16.51
C LYS A 111 -12.41 15.24 16.79
N ARG A 112 -12.74 14.65 17.94
CA ARG A 112 -14.14 14.64 18.39
C ARG A 112 -14.58 16.11 18.53
N ARG A 113 -15.71 16.48 17.93
CA ARG A 113 -16.43 17.69 18.38
C ARG A 113 -16.89 17.37 19.80
N ASP A 114 -16.38 18.12 20.76
CA ASP A 114 -16.80 18.00 22.14
C ASP A 114 -18.26 18.48 22.20
N MET A 115 -19.23 17.55 22.21
CA MET A 115 -20.65 17.89 22.40
C MET A 115 -20.97 18.28 23.85
N ARG A 116 -19.95 18.63 24.66
CA ARG A 116 -20.07 19.01 26.06
C ARG A 116 -19.87 20.50 26.24
N GLN A 117 -20.73 21.33 25.63
CA GLN A 117 -20.89 22.72 26.08
C GLN A 117 -22.22 23.36 25.64
N GLN A 118 -23.32 22.60 25.68
CA GLN A 118 -24.67 23.17 25.71
C GLN A 118 -25.50 22.42 26.77
N LYS A 119 -25.22 22.71 28.04
CA LYS A 119 -26.27 22.65 29.07
C LYS A 119 -26.38 24.06 29.62
N THR A 120 -27.40 24.73 29.10
CA THR A 120 -27.92 26.03 29.52
C THR A 120 -28.08 26.08 31.05
N PRO A 121 -27.58 27.12 31.75
CA PRO A 121 -27.94 27.35 33.15
C PRO A 121 -29.33 28.01 33.15
N LEU A 122 -30.42 27.23 33.19
CA LEU A 122 -31.79 27.77 33.25
C LEU A 122 -32.67 27.12 34.33
N LEU A 123 -32.08 26.47 35.35
CA LEU A 123 -32.84 25.82 36.43
C LEU A 123 -32.56 26.39 37.84
N GLN A 124 -31.99 27.59 37.95
CA GLN A 124 -31.63 28.17 39.26
C GLN A 124 -32.58 29.27 39.77
N GLU A 125 -33.77 29.44 39.19
CA GLU A 125 -34.73 30.49 39.60
C GLU A 125 -36.14 30.02 40.03
N GLN A 126 -36.40 28.71 40.23
CA GLN A 126 -37.76 28.23 40.57
C GLN A 126 -37.96 27.50 41.92
N LEU A 127 -36.99 27.50 42.85
CA LEU A 127 -37.16 26.84 44.16
C LEU A 127 -37.27 27.80 45.36
N THR A 128 -37.82 29.00 45.16
CA THR A 128 -38.28 29.85 46.27
C THR A 128 -39.71 30.30 46.04
N GLN A 129 -40.68 29.42 46.32
CA GLN A 129 -42.02 29.79 46.79
C GLN A 129 -42.79 28.54 47.26
N GLN A 130 -43.28 28.64 48.50
CA GLN A 130 -44.18 27.77 49.27
C GLN A 130 -43.58 26.56 49.98
#